data_AF-A0A4Q6C9Z4-F1
#
_entry.id   AF-A0A4Q6C9Z4-F1
#
_cell.length_a   1.000
_cell.length_b   1.000
_cell.length_c   1.000
_cell.angle_alpha   90.00
_cell.angle_beta   90.00
_cell.angle_gamma   90.00
#
_symmetry.space_group_name_H-M   'P 1'
#
loop_
_entity.id
_entity.type
_entity.pdbx_description
1 polymer ?
#
loop_
_entity_poly.entity_id
_entity_poly.type
_entity_poly.pdbx_seq_one_letter_code
_entity_poly.pdbx_strand_id
1 'polypeptide(L)'
;MKWIDQVGYAAAVGWSGRYSVTVAVGGIRFVAPIRISDLVTVTATLVYTGTSSMHFAIDVRARDPGLDASQASNRLCTHCIIVFVALDGVEGKPTSVPAWQPDTDADRRMSEYAIKVMELSKGIEQTIAHYQQPGAGTETEKAAG
;
A
#
# COMPACT_ATOMS: atom_id res chain seq x y z
N MET A 1 -2.22 -8.39 -7.87
CA MET A 1 -2.15 -7.94 -6.47
C MET A 1 -1.37 -8.87 -5.54
N LYS A 2 -1.45 -10.21 -5.69
CA LYS A 2 -0.75 -11.16 -4.80
C LYS A 2 0.73 -10.83 -4.50
N TRP A 3 1.54 -10.51 -5.52
CA TRP A 3 2.97 -10.20 -5.31
C TRP A 3 3.21 -8.95 -4.45
N ILE A 4 2.36 -7.93 -4.57
CA ILE A 4 2.43 -6.69 -3.79
C ILE A 4 2.23 -6.99 -2.30
N ASP A 5 1.21 -7.80 -2.00
CA ASP A 5 0.91 -8.21 -0.63
C ASP A 5 2.02 -9.10 -0.05
N GLN A 6 2.50 -10.09 -0.82
CA GLN A 6 3.55 -11.01 -0.37
C GLN A 6 4.88 -10.31 -0.06
N VAL A 7 5.33 -9.38 -0.92
CA VAL A 7 6.56 -8.63 -0.66
C VAL A 7 6.39 -7.66 0.52
N GLY A 8 5.22 -7.05 0.63
CA GLY A 8 4.88 -6.17 1.75
C GLY A 8 4.87 -6.92 3.07
N TYR A 9 4.26 -8.11 3.11
CA TYR A 9 4.24 -8.98 4.28
C TYR A 9 5.65 -9.43 4.66
N ALA A 10 6.46 -9.88 3.67
CA ALA A 10 7.84 -10.27 3.93
C ALA A 10 8.67 -9.11 4.52
N ALA A 11 8.50 -7.89 3.99
CA ALA A 11 9.17 -6.70 4.51
C ALA A 11 8.67 -6.31 5.90
N ALA A 12 7.36 -6.40 6.16
CA ALA A 12 6.75 -6.13 7.45
C ALA A 12 7.24 -7.08 8.55
N VAL A 13 7.25 -8.37 8.27
CA VAL A 13 7.80 -9.39 9.19
C VAL A 13 9.31 -9.19 9.35
N GLY A 14 10.02 -8.90 8.27
CA GLY A 14 11.48 -8.65 8.31
C GLY A 14 11.86 -7.44 9.17
N TRP A 15 11.06 -6.37 9.14
CA TRP A 15 11.29 -5.18 9.95
C TRP A 15 10.84 -5.34 11.40
N SER A 16 9.61 -5.84 11.61
CA SER A 16 9.02 -5.93 12.96
C SER A 16 9.51 -7.14 13.76
N GLY A 17 10.01 -8.18 13.10
CA GLY A 17 10.25 -9.49 13.70
C GLY A 17 8.98 -10.22 14.14
N ARG A 18 7.80 -9.81 13.63
CA ARG A 18 6.50 -10.27 14.12
C ARG A 18 5.54 -10.59 12.99
N TYR A 19 4.58 -11.45 13.30
CA TYR A 19 3.42 -11.66 12.43
C TYR A 19 2.72 -10.32 12.16
N SER A 20 2.38 -10.07 10.90
CA SER A 20 1.85 -8.78 10.46
C SER A 20 0.68 -8.98 9.51
N VAL A 21 -0.32 -8.11 9.57
CA VAL A 21 -1.50 -8.18 8.72
C VAL A 21 -1.66 -6.93 7.87
N THR A 22 -2.11 -7.10 6.63
CA THR A 22 -2.44 -5.99 5.73
C THR A 22 -3.72 -5.32 6.21
N VAL A 23 -3.65 -4.02 6.53
CA VAL A 23 -4.82 -3.26 6.99
C VAL A 23 -5.34 -2.26 5.97
N ALA A 24 -4.49 -1.82 5.03
CA ALA A 24 -4.91 -0.90 3.98
C ALA A 24 -3.96 -0.92 2.78
N VAL A 25 -4.50 -0.62 1.60
CA VAL A 25 -3.73 -0.35 0.37
C VAL A 25 -4.27 0.95 -0.24
N GLY A 26 -3.42 1.97 -0.34
CA GLY A 26 -3.77 3.29 -0.83
C GLY A 26 -3.01 3.69 -2.08
N GLY A 27 -3.61 4.59 -2.87
CA GLY A 27 -2.94 5.24 -3.99
C GLY A 27 -2.49 4.33 -5.12
N ILE A 28 -3.08 3.13 -5.26
CA ILE A 28 -2.68 2.19 -6.30
C ILE A 28 -2.91 2.76 -7.69
N ARG A 29 -1.86 2.75 -8.52
CA ARG A 29 -1.92 3.16 -9.93
C ARG A 29 -1.26 2.14 -10.82
N PHE A 30 -1.98 1.72 -11.86
CA PHE A 30 -1.46 0.90 -12.95
C PHE A 30 -1.00 1.83 -14.07
N VAL A 31 0.30 2.15 -14.07
CA VAL A 31 0.88 3.16 -14.97
C VAL A 31 1.34 2.59 -16.31
N ALA A 32 1.67 1.31 -16.37
CA ALA A 32 2.07 0.61 -17.58
C ALA A 32 1.76 -0.89 -17.47
N PRO A 33 1.50 -1.59 -18.58
CA PRO A 33 1.24 -3.02 -18.54
C PRO A 33 2.51 -3.84 -18.25
N ILE A 34 2.32 -4.97 -17.59
CA ILE A 34 3.28 -6.08 -17.55
C ILE A 34 2.92 -7.02 -18.71
N ARG A 35 3.90 -7.33 -19.56
CA ARG A 35 3.76 -8.18 -20.74
C ARG A 35 4.10 -9.63 -20.36
N ILE A 36 3.59 -10.57 -21.15
CA ILE A 36 4.04 -11.97 -21.06
C ILE A 36 5.55 -11.99 -21.33
N SER A 37 6.26 -12.81 -20.57
CA SER A 37 7.73 -12.97 -20.61
C SER A 37 8.53 -11.78 -20.07
N ASP A 38 7.90 -10.73 -19.53
CA ASP A 38 8.66 -9.73 -18.77
C ASP A 38 9.26 -10.35 -17.50
N LEU A 39 10.49 -9.94 -17.18
CA LEU A 39 11.02 -10.11 -15.85
C LEU A 39 10.50 -9.00 -14.95
N VAL A 40 9.79 -9.40 -13.91
CA VAL A 40 9.14 -8.50 -12.95
C VAL A 40 9.99 -8.40 -11.69
N THR A 41 10.25 -7.17 -11.26
CA THR A 41 10.86 -6.85 -9.96
C THR A 41 9.83 -6.13 -9.11
N VAL A 42 9.62 -6.60 -7.89
CA VAL A 42 8.75 -5.93 -6.91
C VAL A 42 9.60 -5.52 -5.73
N THR A 43 9.62 -4.23 -5.45
CA THR A 43 10.40 -3.65 -4.36
C THR A 43 9.46 -3.11 -3.30
N ALA A 44 9.69 -3.46 -2.05
CA ALA A 44 9.04 -2.84 -0.90
C ALA A 44 10.05 -1.99 -0.13
N THR A 45 9.74 -0.71 0.03
CA THR A 45 10.55 0.24 0.80
C THR A 45 9.74 0.66 2.01
N LEU A 46 10.28 0.48 3.22
CA LEU A 46 9.66 1.02 4.43
C LEU A 46 9.81 2.54 4.39
N VAL A 47 8.68 3.25 4.51
CA VAL A 47 8.64 4.70 4.34
C VAL A 47 8.03 5.42 5.53
N TYR A 48 7.40 4.70 6.46
CA TYR A 48 6.90 5.27 7.71
C TYR A 48 6.54 4.15 8.70
N THR A 49 6.71 4.42 9.99
CA THR A 49 6.22 3.56 11.09
C THR A 49 5.40 4.38 12.07
N GLY A 50 4.21 3.89 12.42
CA GLY A 50 3.47 4.35 13.60
C GLY A 50 3.90 3.59 14.85
N THR A 51 2.99 3.44 15.82
CA THR A 51 3.26 2.63 17.02
C THR A 51 3.36 1.15 16.68
N SER A 52 2.36 0.61 15.96
CA SER A 52 2.28 -0.79 15.54
C SER A 52 2.16 -0.95 14.02
N SER A 53 1.97 0.15 13.30
CA SER A 53 1.80 0.16 11.84
C SER A 53 3.13 0.42 11.12
N MET A 54 3.25 -0.17 9.94
CA MET A 54 4.38 -0.01 9.02
C MET A 54 3.83 0.26 7.63
N HIS A 55 4.29 1.33 7.01
CA HIS A 55 3.82 1.76 5.69
C HIS A 55 4.95 1.50 4.69
N PHE A 56 4.63 0.81 3.61
CA PHE A 56 5.57 0.47 2.56
C PHE A 56 5.15 1.10 1.23
N ALA A 57 6.09 1.75 0.57
CA ALA A 57 5.97 2.07 -0.84
C ALA A 57 6.32 0.83 -1.66
N ILE A 58 5.44 0.45 -2.58
CA ILE A 58 5.62 -0.71 -3.45
C ILE A 58 5.78 -0.23 -4.88
N ASP A 59 6.92 -0.58 -5.48
CA ASP A 59 7.17 -0.40 -6.90
C ASP A 59 7.21 -1.75 -7.60
N VAL A 60 6.29 -1.96 -8.53
CA VAL A 60 6.33 -3.09 -9.47
C VAL A 60 6.91 -2.58 -10.76
N ARG A 61 8.06 -3.14 -11.16
CA ARG A 61 8.72 -2.79 -12.42
C ARG A 61 8.89 -4.01 -13.31
N ALA A 62 8.84 -3.79 -14.61
CA ALA A 62 8.95 -4.86 -15.61
C ALA A 62 9.92 -4.48 -16.72
N ARG A 63 10.69 -5.45 -17.19
CA ARG A 63 11.60 -5.30 -18.34
C ARG A 63 11.65 -6.58 -19.16
N ASP A 64 12.10 -6.45 -20.40
CA ASP A 64 12.45 -7.60 -21.24
C ASP A 64 13.73 -8.27 -20.67
N PRO A 65 13.69 -9.58 -20.32
CA PRO A 65 14.85 -10.28 -19.77
C PRO A 65 15.94 -10.58 -20.80
N GLY A 66 15.65 -10.56 -22.11
CA GLY A 66 16.62 -10.79 -23.17
C GLY A 66 17.50 -9.58 -23.49
N LEU A 67 17.13 -8.41 -22.97
CA LEU A 67 17.91 -7.18 -23.10
C LEU A 67 18.84 -7.00 -21.90
N ASP A 68 20.03 -6.46 -22.16
CA ASP A 68 20.96 -6.07 -21.11
C ASP A 68 20.30 -5.10 -20.12
N ALA A 69 20.56 -5.26 -18.82
CA ALA A 69 19.90 -4.46 -17.78
C ALA A 69 20.20 -2.94 -17.89
N SER A 70 21.32 -2.55 -18.50
CA SER A 70 21.66 -1.15 -18.79
C SER A 70 20.90 -0.58 -19.99
N GLN A 71 20.41 -1.44 -20.88
CA GLN A 71 19.67 -1.07 -22.10
C GLN A 71 18.16 -1.29 -21.97
N ALA A 72 17.74 -2.18 -21.07
CA ALA A 72 16.35 -2.49 -20.84
C ALA A 72 15.69 -1.36 -20.05
N SER A 73 14.68 -0.72 -20.64
CA SER A 73 13.83 0.23 -19.90
C SER A 73 13.18 -0.51 -18.73
N ASN A 74 13.56 -0.15 -17.50
CA ASN A 74 12.98 -0.69 -16.28
C ASN A 74 11.67 0.05 -15.96
N ARG A 75 10.61 -0.36 -16.65
CA ARG A 75 9.33 0.35 -16.69
C ARG A 75 8.64 0.20 -15.34
N LEU A 76 8.30 1.32 -14.69
CA LEU A 76 7.38 1.29 -13.57
C LEU A 76 6.00 0.89 -14.11
N CYS A 77 5.41 -0.18 -13.58
CA CYS A 77 4.12 -0.71 -13.98
C CYS A 77 3.05 -0.43 -12.93
N THR A 78 3.41 -0.52 -11.65
CA THR A 78 2.49 -0.24 -10.55
C THR A 78 3.21 0.43 -9.42
N HIS A 79 2.56 1.44 -8.83
CA HIS A 79 2.98 2.05 -7.57
C HIS A 79 1.79 2.07 -6.61
N CYS A 80 2.03 1.77 -5.33
CA CYS A 80 1.04 1.94 -4.27
C CYS A 80 1.70 2.08 -2.89
N ILE A 81 0.92 2.53 -1.92
CA ILE A 81 1.27 2.44 -0.50
C ILE A 81 0.46 1.30 0.11
N ILE A 82 1.13 0.41 0.85
CA ILE A 82 0.50 -0.65 1.62
C ILE A 82 0.83 -0.49 3.10
N VAL A 83 -0.15 -0.70 3.97
CA VAL A 83 0.02 -0.57 5.42
C VAL A 83 -0.18 -1.93 6.06
N PHE A 84 0.81 -2.32 6.87
CA PHE A 84 0.78 -3.49 7.72
C PHE A 84 0.69 -3.08 9.18
N VAL A 85 0.08 -3.93 10.01
CA VAL A 85 0.12 -3.83 11.48
C VAL A 85 0.74 -5.10 12.05
N ALA A 86 1.75 -4.94 12.90
CA ALA A 86 2.35 -6.05 13.63
C ALA A 86 1.45 -6.49 14.79
N LEU A 87 1.32 -7.79 15.00
CA LEU A 87 0.54 -8.42 16.06
C LEU A 87 1.45 -9.24 16.99
N ASP A 88 1.02 -9.43 18.25
CA ASP A 88 1.70 -10.30 19.22
C ASP A 88 1.40 -11.81 19.04
N GLY A 89 0.55 -12.16 18.06
CA GLY A 89 0.17 -13.51 17.67
C GLY A 89 -0.79 -13.50 16.47
N VAL A 90 -1.24 -14.67 16.00
CA VAL A 90 -2.12 -14.80 14.82
C VAL A 90 -3.47 -14.10 15.03
N GLU A 91 -4.08 -14.30 16.21
CA GLU A 91 -5.28 -13.59 16.69
C GLU A 91 -4.91 -12.52 17.72
N GLY A 92 -3.68 -12.03 17.62
CA GLY A 92 -3.05 -11.16 18.59
C GLY A 92 -3.53 -9.72 18.54
N LYS A 93 -3.10 -8.94 19.52
CA LYS A 93 -3.32 -7.50 19.56
C LYS A 93 -2.19 -6.77 18.82
N PRO A 94 -2.46 -5.55 18.28
CA PRO A 94 -1.41 -4.69 17.75
C PRO A 94 -0.29 -4.50 18.76
N THR A 95 0.95 -4.63 18.31
CA THR A 95 2.15 -4.55 19.15
C THR A 95 3.19 -3.65 18.53
N SER A 96 4.11 -3.12 19.34
CA SER A 96 5.04 -2.10 18.89
C SER A 96 6.03 -2.63 17.86
N VAL A 97 6.39 -1.76 16.91
CA VAL A 97 7.41 -2.02 15.88
C VAL A 97 8.63 -1.14 16.11
N PRO A 98 9.82 -1.53 15.60
CA PRO A 98 10.97 -0.62 15.56
C PRO A 98 10.61 0.65 14.81
N ALA A 99 10.94 1.81 15.39
CA ALA A 99 10.69 3.10 14.75
C ALA A 99 11.67 3.29 13.58
N TRP A 100 11.13 3.59 12.40
CA TRP A 100 11.90 4.02 11.25
C TRP A 100 12.11 5.54 11.28
N GLN A 101 13.31 5.98 10.92
CA GLN A 101 13.64 7.39 10.77
C GLN A 101 14.16 7.65 9.36
N PRO A 102 13.76 8.75 8.70
CA PRO A 102 14.24 9.08 7.37
C PRO A 102 15.68 9.60 7.43
N ASP A 103 16.57 8.98 6.65
CA ASP A 103 17.97 9.38 6.57
C ASP A 103 18.20 10.51 5.55
N THR A 104 17.41 10.53 4.47
CA THR A 104 17.57 11.46 3.36
C THR A 104 16.33 12.34 3.13
N ASP A 105 16.50 13.45 2.41
CA ASP A 105 15.36 14.27 2.00
C ASP A 105 14.40 13.53 1.05
N ALA A 106 14.90 12.54 0.30
CA ALA A 106 14.05 11.69 -0.51
C ALA A 106 13.15 10.82 0.37
N ASP A 107 13.69 10.25 1.46
CA ASP A 107 12.93 9.47 2.43
C ASP A 107 11.86 10.32 3.11
N ARG A 108 12.20 11.54 3.52
CA ARG A 108 11.24 12.49 4.12
C ARG A 108 10.07 12.77 3.19
N ARG A 109 10.36 13.11 1.92
CA ARG A 109 9.32 13.36 0.92
C ARG A 109 8.45 12.13 0.66
N MET A 110 9.06 10.94 0.62
CA MET A 110 8.32 9.70 0.42
C MET A 110 7.44 9.34 1.63
N SER A 111 7.93 9.57 2.85
CA SER A 111 7.15 9.41 4.08
C SER A 111 5.94 10.35 4.08
N GLU A 112 6.15 11.63 3.79
CA GLU A 112 5.07 12.63 3.69
C GLU A 112 4.04 12.23 2.64
N TYR A 113 4.51 11.82 1.45
CA TYR A 113 3.65 11.31 0.38
C TYR A 113 2.81 10.10 0.86
N ALA A 114 3.45 9.13 1.52
CA ALA A 114 2.77 7.93 1.99
C ALA A 114 1.69 8.22 3.02
N ILE A 115 1.97 9.10 3.99
CA ILE A 115 1.00 9.54 4.99
C ILE A 115 -0.20 10.21 4.31
N LYS A 116 0.07 11.14 3.38
CA LYS A 116 -0.97 11.91 2.70
C LYS A 116 -1.85 11.04 1.80
N VAL A 117 -1.26 10.06 1.09
CA VAL A 117 -2.02 9.07 0.32
C VAL A 117 -2.97 8.29 1.22
N MET A 118 -2.49 7.80 2.37
CA MET A 118 -3.33 7.02 3.28
C MET A 118 -4.42 7.86 3.95
N GLU A 119 -4.14 9.13 4.25
CA GLU A 119 -5.15 10.07 4.73
C GLU A 119 -6.29 10.25 3.72
N LEU A 120 -5.95 10.47 2.44
CA LEU A 120 -6.93 10.56 1.36
C LEU A 120 -7.72 9.25 1.18
N SER A 121 -7.05 8.09 1.27
CA SER A 121 -7.73 6.80 1.18
C SER A 121 -8.77 6.58 2.28
N LYS A 122 -8.51 7.04 3.52
CA LYS A 122 -9.51 7.00 4.60
C LYS A 122 -10.77 7.81 4.27
N GLY A 123 -10.63 8.97 3.63
CA GLY A 123 -11.78 9.78 3.20
C GLY A 123 -12.64 9.07 2.15
N ILE A 124 -12.00 8.34 1.22
CA ILE A 124 -12.70 7.48 0.26
C ILE A 124 -13.45 6.36 0.97
N GLU A 125 -12.82 5.66 1.92
CA GLU A 125 -13.47 4.61 2.70
C GLU A 125 -14.68 5.12 3.48
N GLN A 126 -14.59 6.30 4.11
CA GLN A 126 -15.70 6.94 4.80
C GLN A 126 -16.85 7.28 3.84
N THR A 127 -16.53 7.78 2.65
CA THR A 127 -17.52 8.08 1.61
C THR A 127 -18.23 6.80 1.16
N ILE A 128 -17.47 5.75 0.87
CA ILE A 128 -18.02 4.44 0.51
C ILE A 128 -18.94 3.92 1.61
N ALA A 129 -18.50 3.96 2.88
CA ALA A 129 -19.29 3.51 4.01
C ALA A 129 -20.61 4.28 4.14
N HIS A 130 -20.62 5.59 3.88
CA HIS A 130 -21.85 6.40 3.87
C HIS A 130 -22.84 5.94 2.80
N TYR A 131 -22.39 5.73 1.56
CA TYR A 131 -23.28 5.34 0.45
C TYR A 131 -23.68 3.86 0.46
N GLN A 132 -22.93 3.00 1.15
CA GLN A 132 -23.22 1.57 1.28
C GLN A 132 -24.12 1.23 2.46
N GLN A 133 -24.56 2.22 3.27
CA GLN A 133 -25.55 1.96 4.32
C GLN A 133 -26.92 1.63 3.68
N PRO A 134 -27.48 0.42 3.92
CA PRO A 134 -28.80 0.10 3.41
C PRO A 134 -29.85 0.98 4.09
N GLY A 135 -30.50 1.87 3.32
CA GLY A 135 -31.68 2.64 3.77
C GLY A 135 -31.72 4.15 3.48
N ALA A 136 -30.66 4.77 2.93
CA ALA A 136 -30.64 6.23 2.75
C ALA A 136 -31.39 6.77 1.51
N GLY A 137 -32.21 5.95 0.84
CA GLY A 137 -32.74 6.25 -0.49
C GLY A 137 -34.21 5.91 -0.72
N THR A 138 -35.14 6.28 0.18
CA THR A 138 -36.60 6.24 -0.12
C THR A 138 -37.45 7.20 0.74
N GLU A 139 -37.05 8.46 0.98
CA GLU A 139 -37.93 9.40 1.71
C GLU A 139 -38.15 10.80 1.09
N THR A 140 -37.71 11.07 -0.14
CA THR A 140 -37.92 12.40 -0.75
C THR A 140 -39.06 12.51 -1.76
N GLU A 141 -39.83 11.46 -2.03
CA GLU A 141 -40.91 11.47 -3.05
C GLU A 141 -42.34 11.35 -2.47
N LYS A 142 -42.63 12.03 -1.35
CA LYS A 142 -44.01 12.14 -0.81
C LYS A 142 -44.41 13.54 -0.31
N ALA A 143 -43.78 14.58 -0.83
CA ALA A 143 -44.17 15.97 -0.54
C ALA A 143 -44.35 16.79 -1.83
N ALA A 144 -45.24 16.32 -2.69
CA ALA A 144 -45.86 17.13 -3.75
C ALA A 144 -47.27 16.58 -3.99
N GLY A 145 -48.12 16.77 -2.97
CA GLY A 145 -49.58 16.69 -3.08
C GLY A 145 -50.15 18.10 -3.03
#